data_AF-A0A9E5HUW9-F1
#
_entry.id   AF-A0A9E5HUW9-F1
#
_cell.length_a   1.000
_cell.length_b   1.000
_cell.length_c   1.000
_cell.angle_alpha   90.00
_cell.angle_beta   90.00
_cell.angle_gamma   90.00
#
_symmetry.space_group_name_H-M   'P 1'
#
loop_
_entity.id
_entity.type
_entity.pdbx_description
1 polymer ?
#
loop_
_entity_poly.entity_id
_entity_poly.type
_entity_poly.pdbx_seq_one_letter_code
_entity_poly.pdbx_strand_id
1 'polypeptide(L)' 'LGANTRAAVQDVQQKLGLPADAWPTHELLNRL' A
#
# COMPACT_ATOMS: atom_id res chain seq x y z
N LEU A 1 -8.80 8.05 -1.28
CA LEU A 1 -7.35 8.29 -1.45
C LEU A 1 -7.13 8.98 -2.78
N GLY A 2 -6.44 10.12 -2.78
CA GLY A 2 -6.05 10.77 -4.03
C GLY A 2 -5.05 9.92 -4.82
N ALA A 3 -4.85 10.22 -6.10
CA ALA A 3 -3.91 9.50 -6.96
C ALA A 3 -2.49 9.43 -6.37
N ASN A 4 -2.01 10.54 -5.78
CA ASN A 4 -0.69 10.61 -5.14
C ASN A 4 -0.59 9.73 -3.89
N THR A 5 -1.68 9.62 -3.11
CA THR A 5 -1.70 8.76 -1.93
C THR A 5 -1.70 7.28 -2.31
N ARG A 6 -2.36 6.92 -3.43
CA ARG A 6 -2.35 5.55 -3.95
C ARG A 6 -0.97 5.13 -4.45
N ALA A 7 -0.23 6.02 -5.11
CA ALA A 7 1.14 5.76 -5.53
C ALA A 7 2.07 5.45 -4.35
N ALA A 8 1.95 6.23 -3.26
CA ALA A 8 2.72 5.98 -2.04
C ALA A 8 2.36 4.64 -1.37
N VAL A 9 1.07 4.29 -1.32
CA VAL A 9 0.61 2.99 -0.80
C VAL A 9 1.18 1.84 -1.64
N GLN A 10 1.15 1.98 -2.97
CA GLN A 10 1.66 0.97 -3.89
C GLN A 10 3.16 0.70 -3.71
N ASP A 11 3.95 1.75 -3.52
CA ASP A 11 5.39 1.65 -3.27
C ASP A 11 5.70 0.92 -1.95
N VAL A 12 4.96 1.22 -0.89
CA VAL A 12 5.11 0.51 0.40
C VAL A 12 4.72 -0.96 0.28
N GLN A 13 3.62 -1.27 -0.42
CA GLN A 13 3.20 -2.66 -0.66
C GLN A 13 4.31 -3.45 -1.36
N GLN A 14 4.95 -2.88 -2.40
CA GLN A 14 6.07 -3.53 -3.09
C GLN A 14 7.26 -3.78 -2.16
N LYS A 15 7.64 -2.79 -1.33
CA LYS A 15 8.73 -2.93 -0.35
C LYS A 15 8.47 -4.01 0.69
N LEU A 16 7.22 -4.24 1.04
CA LEU A 16 6.80 -5.25 2.03
C LEU A 16 6.52 -6.63 1.41
N GLY A 17 6.64 -6.78 0.09
CA GLY A 17 6.31 -8.02 -0.63
C GLY A 17 4.81 -8.31 -0.68
N LEU A 18 3.97 -7.28 -0.54
CA LEU A 18 2.51 -7.38 -0.60
C LEU A 18 1.99 -7.16 -2.04
N PRO A 19 0.75 -7.59 -2.34
CA PRO A 19 0.07 -7.19 -3.57
C PRO A 19 0.01 -5.66 -3.69
N ALA A 20 0.57 -5.11 -4.77
CA ALA A 20 0.68 -3.68 -5.01
C ALA A 20 -0.61 -3.10 -5.62
N ASP A 21 -1.75 -3.31 -4.95
CA ASP A 21 -3.09 -2.90 -5.38
C ASP A 21 -3.41 -1.41 -5.13
N ALA A 22 -2.48 -0.69 -4.49
CA ALA A 22 -2.57 0.73 -4.14
C ALA A 22 -3.68 1.08 -3.13
N TRP A 23 -4.20 0.09 -2.40
CA TRP A 23 -5.18 0.25 -1.34
C TRP A 23 -4.64 -0.15 0.04
N PRO A 24 -5.02 0.55 1.11
CA PRO A 24 -4.61 0.22 2.47
C PRO A 24 -5.38 -1.00 2.97
N THR A 25 -4.99 -2.18 2.51
CA THR A 25 -5.55 -3.47 2.94
C THR A 25 -5.30 -3.69 4.43
N HIS A 26 -6.09 -4.56 5.06
CA HIS A 26 -5.87 -4.91 6.47
C HIS A 26 -4.47 -5.48 6.72
N GLU A 27 -3.90 -6.22 5.76
CA GLU A 27 -2.53 -6.72 5.87
C GLU A 27 -1.51 -5.57 5.91
N LEU A 28 -1.69 -4.54 5.07
CA LEU A 28 -0.83 -3.36 5.11
C LEU A 28 -0.96 -2.63 6.45
N LEU A 29 -2.19 -2.43 6.93
CA LEU A 29 -2.45 -1.72 8.19
C LEU A 29 -1.85 -2.45 9.40
N ASN A 30 -1.80 -3.78 9.38
CA ASN A 30 -1.22 -4.58 10.47
C ASN A 30 0.32 -4.57 10.50
N ARG A 31 0.98 -4.06 9.46
CA ARG A 31 2.46 -3.97 9.37
C ARG A 31 3.00 -2.56 9.65
N LEU A 32 2.13 -1.61 10.00
CA LEU A 32 2.46 -0.26 10.46
C LEU A 32 2.42 -0.19 11.99
#